data_AF-A0A838QMT2-F1
#
_entry.id   AF-A0A838QMT2-F1
#
_cell.length_a   1.000
_cell.length_b   1.000
_cell.length_c   1.000
_cell.angle_alpha   90.00
_cell.angle_beta   90.00
_cell.angle_gamma   90.00
#
_symmetry.space_group_name_H-M   'P 1'
#
loop_
_entity.id
_entity.type
_entity.pdbx_description
1 polymer ?
#
loop_
_entity_poly.entity_id
_entity_poly.type
_entity_poly.pdbx_seq_one_letter_code
_entity_poly.pdbx_strand_id
1 'polypeptide(L)'
;MSVRVISTPLRGTSLTQAGIAGKASGWYVARPTSGAEWKQRADEMRSALVSDDWLAALAPALDATSLAASRLERAAESGFAVTTGQQPGLFGGPLYTWWKALSALALANHLEKLAGIPVVPIFWAATDDSDFLEAADTTVALNDRSVTIALPLGASDGNALSRRPLGDVTAQLEQLTMAAGSAASARILEDVRAAYASNQTIGGAYVALLRAVLNPLGIAVIDASHKATRAAALPVLITALRRATEVDAALVNRSTELKAAGHAPQVKLVKARSLVFADKSGRRERVSVIAAGQVADSAASADLGANVLLRPIVERSIIPTVAYVGGPAEIAYFAQVSAVAAALGTPAPLVVPRWSGIVVEPRIDRILEKHKLGIAELRDPHAAETRIARASLPAELQTRIENVRESIQKTTAALATAEGADLVPSKVIEGLKGSLARRIDRLERRYSAAVKRRGNDALSDVASARASLFPRNVPQERALNVVPLLARHGDTLFSDVMREVEPHVAALT
;
A
#
# COMPACT_ATOMS: atom_id res chain seq x y z
N MET A 1 -26.16 3.07 -3.30
CA MET A 1 -25.65 4.41 -3.66
C MET A 1 -24.17 4.24 -3.95
N SER A 2 -23.68 4.69 -5.10
CA SER A 2 -22.26 4.57 -5.45
C SER A 2 -21.38 5.35 -4.48
N VAL A 3 -20.16 4.87 -4.27
CA VAL A 3 -19.18 5.61 -3.47
C VAL A 3 -18.52 6.68 -4.33
N ARG A 4 -18.03 7.75 -3.69
CA ARG A 4 -17.18 8.74 -4.38
C ARG A 4 -15.73 8.29 -4.25
N VAL A 5 -15.07 8.01 -5.36
CA VAL A 5 -13.65 7.62 -5.40
C VAL A 5 -12.83 8.82 -5.84
N ILE A 6 -11.69 9.05 -5.17
CA ILE A 6 -10.83 10.20 -5.42
C ILE A 6 -9.40 9.72 -5.61
N SER A 7 -8.86 9.94 -6.80
CA SER A 7 -7.45 9.75 -7.09
C SER A 7 -6.57 10.68 -6.24
N THR A 8 -5.50 10.12 -5.68
CA THR A 8 -4.51 10.89 -4.90
C THR A 8 -3.09 10.62 -5.41
N PRO A 9 -2.18 11.60 -5.37
CA PRO A 9 -0.80 11.38 -5.81
C PRO A 9 -0.11 10.31 -4.97
N LEU A 10 0.56 9.37 -5.64
CA LEU A 10 1.41 8.37 -4.98
C LEU A 10 2.67 9.04 -4.42
N ARG A 11 2.70 9.26 -3.10
CA ARG A 11 3.82 9.95 -2.42
C ARG A 11 4.85 8.94 -1.88
N GLY A 12 6.11 9.36 -1.80
CA GLY A 12 7.21 8.59 -1.24
C GLY A 12 8.46 9.42 -1.01
N THR A 13 9.60 8.77 -0.90
CA THR A 13 10.91 9.45 -0.79
C THR A 13 11.27 10.16 -2.09
N SER A 14 12.34 10.97 -2.09
CA SER A 14 12.88 11.56 -3.33
C SER A 14 13.22 10.49 -4.37
N LEU A 15 13.71 9.33 -3.93
CA LEU A 15 14.01 8.19 -4.79
C LEU A 15 12.72 7.56 -5.38
N THR A 16 11.66 7.43 -4.58
CA THR A 16 10.34 7.03 -5.10
C THR A 16 9.87 7.98 -6.19
N GLN A 17 9.93 9.30 -5.96
CA GLN A 17 9.46 10.29 -6.93
C GLN A 17 10.29 10.26 -8.22
N ALA A 18 11.59 10.03 -8.12
CA ALA A 18 12.45 9.87 -9.30
C ALA A 18 12.09 8.62 -10.11
N GLY A 19 11.77 7.51 -9.43
CA GLY A 19 11.26 6.28 -10.06
C GLY A 19 9.89 6.47 -10.72
N ILE A 20 8.94 7.14 -10.06
CA ILE A 20 7.62 7.48 -10.62
C ILE A 20 7.76 8.33 -11.89
N ALA A 21 8.63 9.34 -11.85
CA ALA A 21 8.86 10.22 -12.98
C ALA A 21 9.60 9.52 -14.15
N GLY A 22 10.22 8.35 -13.92
CA GLY A 22 11.10 7.70 -14.88
C GLY A 22 12.39 8.50 -15.16
N LYS A 23 12.80 9.38 -14.24
CA LYS A 23 13.87 10.38 -14.45
C LYS A 23 15.20 10.05 -13.76
N ALA A 24 15.30 8.94 -13.04
CA ALA A 24 16.52 8.58 -12.29
C ALA A 24 17.50 7.73 -13.12
N SER A 25 18.47 8.42 -13.74
CA SER A 25 19.87 7.98 -13.95
C SER A 25 20.11 6.46 -14.08
N GLY A 26 19.59 5.81 -15.13
CA GLY A 26 19.91 4.42 -15.48
C GLY A 26 19.58 3.36 -14.41
N TRP A 27 18.98 3.74 -13.27
CA TRP A 27 18.67 2.82 -12.17
C TRP A 27 17.32 2.14 -12.35
N TYR A 28 16.47 2.72 -13.18
CA TYR A 28 15.16 2.22 -13.53
C TYR A 28 15.11 1.85 -15.00
N VAL A 29 14.41 0.76 -15.30
CA VAL A 29 14.07 0.41 -16.67
C VAL A 29 13.13 1.48 -17.23
N ALA A 30 13.42 1.97 -18.43
CA ALA A 30 12.53 2.91 -19.12
C ALA A 30 11.19 2.24 -19.42
N ARG A 31 10.10 2.97 -19.24
CA ARG A 31 8.76 2.47 -19.56
C ARG A 31 8.57 2.51 -21.08
N PRO A 32 8.16 1.39 -21.72
CA PRO A 32 7.72 1.40 -23.10
C PRO A 32 6.52 2.34 -23.30
N THR A 33 6.50 3.03 -24.43
CA THR A 33 5.51 4.06 -24.80
C THR A 33 4.62 3.66 -25.97
N SER A 34 4.94 2.55 -26.64
CA SER A 34 4.17 2.04 -27.78
C SER A 34 3.91 0.54 -27.68
N GLY A 35 2.88 0.07 -28.37
CA GLY A 35 2.57 -1.36 -28.45
C GLY A 35 3.74 -2.20 -28.99
N ALA A 36 4.53 -1.65 -29.93
CA ALA A 36 5.71 -2.34 -30.48
C ALA A 36 6.83 -2.52 -29.43
N GLU A 37 7.10 -1.48 -28.63
CA GLU A 37 8.10 -1.57 -27.55
C GLU A 37 7.64 -2.54 -26.45
N TRP A 38 6.35 -2.59 -26.13
CA TRP A 38 5.79 -3.57 -25.21
C TRP A 38 5.91 -5.01 -25.74
N LYS A 39 5.73 -5.24 -27.03
CA LYS A 39 5.96 -6.55 -27.66
C LYS A 39 7.43 -6.97 -27.58
N GLN A 40 8.34 -6.06 -27.95
CA GLN A 40 9.78 -6.32 -27.85
C GLN A 40 10.17 -6.68 -26.41
N ARG A 41 9.65 -5.95 -25.44
CA ARG A 41 9.85 -6.28 -24.02
C ARG A 41 9.27 -7.65 -23.67
N ALA A 42 8.07 -7.99 -24.14
CA ALA A 42 7.47 -9.30 -23.88
C ALA A 42 8.35 -10.45 -24.42
N ASP A 43 8.90 -10.30 -25.63
CA ASP A 43 9.81 -11.28 -26.23
C ASP A 43 11.11 -11.42 -25.42
N GLU A 44 11.67 -10.30 -24.95
CA GLU A 44 12.83 -10.28 -24.05
C GLU A 44 12.52 -10.97 -22.70
N MET A 45 11.31 -10.80 -22.16
CA MET A 45 10.92 -11.47 -20.91
C MET A 45 10.71 -12.96 -21.10
N ARG A 46 10.08 -13.38 -22.21
CA ARG A 46 9.84 -14.78 -22.54
C ARG A 46 11.14 -15.55 -22.81
N SER A 47 12.03 -14.98 -23.62
CA SER A 47 13.32 -15.63 -23.95
C SER A 47 14.26 -15.83 -22.76
N ALA A 48 14.01 -15.15 -21.65
CA ALA A 48 14.78 -15.24 -20.42
C ALA A 48 14.03 -15.94 -19.28
N LEU A 49 12.98 -16.70 -19.59
CA LEU A 49 12.30 -17.58 -18.63
C LEU A 49 13.17 -18.78 -18.29
N VAL A 50 12.94 -19.31 -17.08
CA VAL A 50 13.53 -20.59 -16.65
C VAL A 50 12.91 -21.77 -17.42
N SER A 51 11.65 -21.66 -17.80
CA SER A 51 10.92 -22.68 -18.57
C SER A 51 9.87 -22.01 -19.45
N ASP A 52 9.80 -22.43 -20.71
CA ASP A 52 8.76 -21.98 -21.65
C ASP A 52 7.36 -22.47 -21.24
N ASP A 53 7.27 -23.62 -20.56
CA ASP A 53 6.03 -24.18 -20.01
C ASP A 53 5.76 -23.67 -18.58
N TRP A 54 5.93 -22.37 -18.39
CA TRP A 54 5.83 -21.71 -17.09
C TRP A 54 4.46 -21.92 -16.43
N LEU A 55 3.37 -21.96 -17.22
CA LEU A 55 2.03 -22.13 -16.68
C LEU A 55 1.85 -23.54 -16.13
N ALA A 56 2.28 -24.60 -16.83
CA ALA A 56 2.17 -25.95 -16.29
C ALA A 56 2.98 -26.12 -15.02
N ALA A 57 4.19 -25.54 -14.96
CA ALA A 57 5.04 -25.56 -13.78
C ALA A 57 4.38 -24.85 -12.58
N LEU A 58 3.60 -23.79 -12.80
CA LEU A 58 2.99 -22.98 -11.74
C LEU A 58 1.50 -23.24 -11.50
N ALA A 59 0.83 -24.01 -12.35
CA ALA A 59 -0.62 -24.24 -12.27
C ALA A 59 -1.09 -24.70 -10.88
N PRO A 60 -0.41 -25.62 -10.18
CA PRO A 60 -0.79 -26.00 -8.81
C PRO A 60 -0.68 -24.86 -7.79
N ALA A 61 0.26 -23.93 -7.99
CA ALA A 61 0.45 -22.77 -7.11
C ALA A 61 -0.51 -21.61 -7.43
N LEU A 62 -1.02 -21.56 -8.65
CA LEU A 62 -2.02 -20.58 -9.09
C LEU A 62 -3.42 -21.04 -8.70
N ASP A 63 -3.75 -22.31 -8.96
CA ASP A 63 -5.08 -22.90 -8.71
C ASP A 63 -6.21 -21.95 -9.16
N ALA A 64 -6.01 -21.43 -10.38
CA ALA A 64 -6.83 -20.36 -10.90
C ALA A 64 -8.17 -20.90 -11.37
N THR A 65 -9.22 -20.12 -11.10
CA THR A 65 -10.59 -20.44 -11.48
C THR A 65 -11.22 -19.27 -12.24
N SER A 66 -12.41 -19.46 -12.80
CA SER A 66 -13.22 -18.40 -13.41
C SER A 66 -12.44 -17.61 -14.49
N LEU A 67 -12.55 -16.27 -14.51
CA LEU A 67 -11.94 -15.44 -15.55
C LEU A 67 -10.39 -15.47 -15.50
N ALA A 68 -9.81 -15.67 -14.32
CA ALA A 68 -8.36 -15.76 -14.18
C ALA A 68 -7.78 -16.98 -14.92
N ALA A 69 -8.45 -18.13 -14.86
CA ALA A 69 -8.04 -19.34 -15.58
C ALA A 69 -8.00 -19.10 -17.10
N SER A 70 -9.08 -18.55 -17.66
CA SER A 70 -9.15 -18.25 -19.10
C SER A 70 -8.10 -17.22 -19.54
N ARG A 71 -7.74 -16.26 -18.69
CA ARG A 71 -6.65 -15.30 -18.99
C ARG A 71 -5.27 -15.96 -18.96
N LEU A 72 -5.02 -16.85 -18.00
CA LEU A 72 -3.76 -17.61 -17.93
C LEU A 72 -3.57 -18.49 -19.16
N GLU A 73 -4.60 -19.22 -19.60
CA GLU A 73 -4.55 -20.09 -20.78
C GLU A 73 -4.15 -19.30 -22.03
N ARG A 74 -4.84 -18.18 -22.32
CA ARG A 74 -4.48 -17.29 -23.45
C ARG A 74 -3.06 -16.73 -23.31
N ALA A 75 -2.66 -16.38 -22.08
CA ALA A 75 -1.36 -15.78 -21.85
C ALA A 75 -0.20 -16.79 -21.91
N ALA A 76 -0.44 -18.08 -21.67
CA ALA A 76 0.58 -19.12 -21.76
C ALA A 76 1.12 -19.27 -23.18
N GLU A 77 0.23 -19.35 -24.18
CA GLU A 77 0.58 -19.60 -25.57
C GLU A 77 1.48 -18.51 -26.18
N SER A 78 1.09 -17.25 -26.05
CA SER A 78 1.79 -16.12 -26.71
C SER A 78 1.75 -14.81 -25.91
N GLY A 79 1.03 -14.78 -24.79
CA GLY A 79 0.82 -13.58 -23.99
C GLY A 79 1.92 -13.25 -22.99
N PHE A 80 1.65 -12.35 -22.06
CA PHE A 80 2.59 -12.02 -21.00
C PHE A 80 1.85 -11.60 -19.73
N ALA A 81 2.59 -11.37 -18.65
CA ALA A 81 2.02 -11.06 -17.35
C ALA A 81 2.31 -9.63 -16.91
N VAL A 82 1.33 -9.03 -16.26
CA VAL A 82 1.53 -7.89 -15.35
C VAL A 82 1.39 -8.44 -13.93
N THR A 83 2.41 -8.24 -13.11
CA THR A 83 2.39 -8.76 -11.75
C THR A 83 2.29 -7.65 -10.73
N THR A 84 1.84 -8.01 -9.53
CA THR A 84 1.97 -7.21 -8.32
C THR A 84 2.05 -8.18 -7.15
N GLY A 85 2.27 -7.69 -5.93
CA GLY A 85 2.25 -8.56 -4.77
C GLY A 85 2.12 -7.83 -3.46
N GLN A 86 1.79 -8.58 -2.43
CA GLN A 86 1.79 -8.12 -1.05
C GLN A 86 1.96 -9.30 -0.09
N GLN A 87 2.53 -9.00 1.09
CA GLN A 87 2.55 -9.92 2.22
C GLN A 87 1.11 -10.14 2.76
N PRO A 88 0.85 -11.31 3.39
CA PRO A 88 -0.41 -11.56 4.05
C PRO A 88 -0.74 -10.46 5.07
N GLY A 89 -1.97 -9.97 5.02
CA GLY A 89 -2.57 -9.15 6.07
C GLY A 89 -3.87 -9.77 6.50
N LEU A 90 -4.20 -9.67 7.79
CA LEU A 90 -5.42 -10.26 8.35
C LEU A 90 -6.66 -9.82 7.55
N PHE A 91 -7.49 -10.79 7.17
CA PHE A 91 -8.68 -10.60 6.34
C PHE A 91 -8.41 -9.87 5.01
N GLY A 92 -7.30 -10.20 4.36
CA GLY A 92 -6.93 -9.65 3.05
C GLY A 92 -6.15 -8.33 3.13
N GLY A 93 -5.88 -7.83 4.33
CA GLY A 93 -5.01 -6.69 4.57
C GLY A 93 -5.59 -5.34 4.16
N PRO A 94 -4.75 -4.29 4.11
CA PRO A 94 -5.18 -2.93 3.85
C PRO A 94 -5.60 -2.74 2.40
N LEU A 95 -6.42 -1.72 2.16
CA LEU A 95 -6.95 -1.29 0.86
C LEU A 95 -5.91 -1.22 -0.27
N TYR A 96 -4.67 -0.78 -0.01
CA TYR A 96 -3.65 -0.72 -1.06
C TYR A 96 -3.34 -2.08 -1.68
N THR A 97 -3.56 -3.18 -0.96
CA THR A 97 -3.40 -4.56 -1.47
C THR A 97 -4.31 -4.77 -2.67
N TRP A 98 -5.54 -4.28 -2.55
CA TRP A 98 -6.58 -4.39 -3.56
C TRP A 98 -6.37 -3.37 -4.67
N TRP A 99 -5.94 -2.15 -4.34
CA TRP A 99 -5.56 -1.14 -5.35
C TRP A 99 -4.39 -1.59 -6.23
N LYS A 100 -3.43 -2.31 -5.67
CA LYS A 100 -2.37 -2.98 -6.43
C LYS A 100 -2.95 -3.97 -7.44
N ALA A 101 -3.83 -4.87 -6.97
CA ALA A 101 -4.45 -5.89 -7.81
C ALA A 101 -5.28 -5.27 -8.95
N LEU A 102 -6.10 -4.25 -8.65
CA LEU A 102 -6.88 -3.53 -9.66
C LEU A 102 -5.99 -2.74 -10.63
N SER A 103 -4.89 -2.16 -10.13
CA SER A 103 -3.90 -1.48 -11.00
C SER A 103 -3.22 -2.47 -11.95
N ALA A 104 -2.89 -3.68 -11.49
CA ALA A 104 -2.35 -4.73 -12.34
C ALA A 104 -3.37 -5.19 -13.40
N LEU A 105 -4.64 -5.35 -13.02
CA LEU A 105 -5.73 -5.66 -13.95
C LEU A 105 -5.93 -4.56 -15.01
N ALA A 106 -5.98 -3.30 -14.59
CA ALA A 106 -6.12 -2.16 -15.49
C ALA A 106 -4.94 -2.07 -16.45
N LEU A 107 -3.70 -2.25 -15.96
CA LEU A 107 -2.51 -2.28 -16.80
C LEU A 107 -2.53 -3.47 -17.77
N ALA A 108 -2.89 -4.67 -17.32
CA ALA A 108 -3.04 -5.83 -18.20
C ALA A 108 -4.06 -5.55 -19.32
N ASN A 109 -5.24 -5.02 -18.98
CA ASN A 109 -6.28 -4.68 -19.96
C ASN A 109 -5.82 -3.60 -20.94
N HIS A 110 -5.10 -2.58 -20.46
CA HIS A 110 -4.57 -1.51 -21.30
C HIS A 110 -3.51 -2.05 -22.27
N LEU A 111 -2.56 -2.85 -21.77
CA LEU A 111 -1.50 -3.43 -22.59
C LEU A 111 -2.02 -4.46 -23.58
N GLU A 112 -3.02 -5.27 -23.22
CA GLU A 112 -3.66 -6.20 -24.15
C GLU A 112 -4.27 -5.46 -25.34
N LYS A 113 -4.93 -4.31 -25.10
CA LYS A 113 -5.47 -3.45 -26.16
C LYS A 113 -4.37 -2.76 -26.98
N LEU A 114 -3.34 -2.24 -26.31
CA LEU A 114 -2.26 -1.48 -26.95
C LEU A 114 -1.34 -2.35 -27.80
N ALA A 115 -0.99 -3.54 -27.31
CA ALA A 115 -0.10 -4.47 -28.00
C ALA A 115 -0.88 -5.48 -28.88
N GLY A 116 -2.16 -5.76 -28.60
CA GLY A 116 -2.91 -6.79 -29.31
C GLY A 116 -2.39 -8.21 -29.04
N ILE A 117 -1.86 -8.45 -27.85
CA ILE A 117 -1.36 -9.75 -27.36
C ILE A 117 -1.99 -10.01 -25.99
N PRO A 118 -2.38 -11.27 -25.64
CA PRO A 118 -3.01 -11.55 -24.36
C PRO A 118 -2.16 -11.12 -23.15
N VAL A 119 -2.78 -10.51 -22.15
CA VAL A 119 -2.10 -10.11 -20.91
C VAL A 119 -2.86 -10.57 -19.68
N VAL A 120 -2.17 -11.30 -18.81
CA VAL A 120 -2.73 -11.80 -17.56
C VAL A 120 -2.22 -10.99 -16.36
N PRO A 121 -3.12 -10.46 -15.50
CA PRO A 121 -2.72 -9.90 -14.21
C PRO A 121 -2.54 -11.03 -13.18
N ILE A 122 -1.39 -11.05 -12.50
CA ILE A 122 -1.07 -12.04 -11.47
C ILE A 122 -0.69 -11.34 -10.16
N PHE A 123 -1.34 -11.73 -9.07
CA PHE A 123 -1.05 -11.28 -7.72
C PHE A 123 -0.16 -12.30 -7.00
N TRP A 124 1.04 -11.88 -6.62
CA TRP A 124 1.98 -12.64 -5.80
C TRP A 124 1.64 -12.51 -4.31
N ALA A 125 1.02 -13.55 -3.75
CA ALA A 125 0.77 -13.64 -2.32
C ALA A 125 2.06 -14.11 -1.61
N ALA A 126 2.75 -13.19 -0.93
CA ALA A 126 4.05 -13.43 -0.31
C ALA A 126 3.94 -14.18 1.03
N THR A 127 3.31 -15.36 1.02
CA THR A 127 3.09 -16.24 2.18
C THR A 127 4.38 -16.83 2.75
N ASP A 128 5.50 -16.70 2.04
CA ASP A 128 6.81 -17.16 2.44
C ASP A 128 7.52 -16.17 3.39
N ASP A 129 6.98 -14.96 3.55
CA ASP A 129 7.40 -14.02 4.58
C ASP A 129 7.18 -14.59 6.00
N SER A 130 7.94 -14.11 6.97
CA SER A 130 7.90 -14.51 8.38
C SER A 130 7.48 -13.38 9.33
N ASP A 131 7.16 -12.18 8.81
CA ASP A 131 6.71 -11.05 9.62
C ASP A 131 5.25 -11.24 10.08
N PHE A 132 5.09 -12.01 11.16
CA PHE A 132 3.79 -12.20 11.79
C PHE A 132 3.16 -10.90 12.29
N LEU A 133 3.95 -9.92 12.74
CA LEU A 133 3.39 -8.69 13.30
C LEU A 133 2.69 -7.88 12.23
N GLU A 134 3.23 -7.84 11.01
CA GLU A 134 2.57 -7.19 9.88
C GLU A 134 1.29 -7.94 9.42
N ALA A 135 1.26 -9.26 9.59
CA ALA A 135 0.12 -10.10 9.19
C ALA A 135 -0.98 -10.24 10.27
N ALA A 136 -0.69 -9.94 11.52
CA ALA A 136 -1.53 -10.28 12.67
C ALA A 136 -2.70 -9.32 12.91
N ASP A 137 -2.76 -8.18 12.24
CA ASP A 137 -3.79 -7.18 12.48
C ASP A 137 -4.40 -6.57 11.22
N THR A 138 -5.58 -5.99 11.39
CA THR A 138 -6.23 -5.15 10.39
C THR A 138 -7.00 -4.03 11.05
N THR A 139 -7.15 -2.89 10.38
CA THR A 139 -7.92 -1.75 10.89
C THR A 139 -9.26 -1.65 10.19
N VAL A 140 -10.34 -1.47 10.95
CA VAL A 140 -11.68 -1.22 10.43
C VAL A 140 -12.20 0.13 10.93
N ALA A 141 -13.04 0.79 10.12
CA ALA A 141 -13.74 1.99 10.54
C ALA A 141 -15.09 1.61 11.16
N LEU A 142 -15.33 2.09 12.38
CA LEU A 142 -16.64 2.14 13.01
C LEU A 142 -17.22 3.55 12.88
N ASN A 143 -18.42 3.75 13.42
CA ASN A 143 -19.14 5.01 13.31
C ASN A 143 -18.32 6.22 13.79
N ASP A 144 -17.63 6.12 14.92
CA ASP A 144 -16.99 7.25 15.62
C ASP A 144 -15.45 7.13 15.71
N ARG A 145 -14.91 5.95 15.41
CA ARG A 145 -13.50 5.61 15.59
C ARG A 145 -13.06 4.54 14.62
N SER A 146 -11.75 4.42 14.43
CA SER A 146 -11.15 3.24 13.82
C SER A 146 -10.72 2.25 14.92
N VAL A 147 -10.87 0.96 14.67
CA VAL A 147 -10.50 -0.13 15.60
C VAL A 147 -9.54 -1.07 14.90
N THR A 148 -8.51 -1.51 15.63
CA THR A 148 -7.62 -2.58 15.19
C THR A 148 -8.15 -3.91 15.69
N ILE A 149 -8.40 -4.82 14.77
CA ILE A 149 -8.69 -6.23 15.04
C ILE A 149 -7.35 -6.96 14.94
N ALA A 150 -6.96 -7.67 15.98
CA ALA A 150 -5.67 -8.37 16.03
C ALA A 150 -5.85 -9.83 16.47
N LEU A 151 -5.00 -10.69 15.92
CA LEU A 151 -4.79 -12.03 16.43
C LEU A 151 -4.06 -11.96 17.79
N PRO A 152 -4.28 -12.93 18.69
CA PRO A 152 -3.48 -13.03 19.90
C PRO A 152 -1.98 -13.10 19.56
N LEU A 153 -1.17 -12.30 20.25
CA LEU A 153 0.27 -12.30 20.05
C LEU A 153 0.85 -13.63 20.54
N GLY A 154 1.23 -14.50 19.60
CA GLY A 154 2.09 -15.65 19.88
C GLY A 154 3.57 -15.27 19.80
N ALA A 155 4.44 -16.11 20.36
CA ALA A 155 5.88 -15.96 20.17
C ALA A 155 6.23 -15.85 18.67
N SER A 156 7.16 -14.96 18.33
CA SER A 156 7.76 -14.98 16.99
C SER A 156 8.70 -16.18 16.92
N ASP A 157 8.28 -17.20 16.19
CA ASP A 157 9.02 -18.44 15.96
C ASP A 157 9.90 -18.36 14.70
N GLY A 158 9.77 -17.28 13.91
CA GLY A 158 10.49 -17.08 12.65
C GLY A 158 10.00 -17.96 11.50
N ASN A 159 8.86 -18.65 11.70
CA ASN A 159 8.23 -19.47 10.68
C ASN A 159 7.59 -18.60 9.60
N ALA A 160 7.58 -19.13 8.38
CA ALA A 160 6.82 -18.53 7.28
C ALA A 160 5.31 -18.52 7.60
N LEU A 161 4.60 -17.49 7.14
CA LEU A 161 3.16 -17.32 7.36
C LEU A 161 2.33 -18.47 6.75
N SER A 162 2.84 -19.13 5.70
CA SER A 162 2.27 -20.35 5.13
C SER A 162 2.27 -21.56 6.07
N ARG A 163 3.13 -21.58 7.09
CA ARG A 163 3.22 -22.68 8.07
C ARG A 163 2.65 -22.31 9.44
N ARG A 164 2.34 -21.03 9.67
CA ARG A 164 1.85 -20.56 10.96
C ARG A 164 0.34 -20.81 11.07
N PRO A 165 -0.12 -21.64 12.03
CA PRO A 165 -1.55 -21.90 12.22
C PRO A 165 -2.31 -20.60 12.49
N LEU A 166 -3.51 -20.48 11.92
CA LEU A 166 -4.39 -19.34 12.15
C LEU A 166 -4.99 -19.37 13.57
N GLY A 167 -5.42 -20.55 14.02
CA GLY A 167 -6.16 -20.73 15.26
C GLY A 167 -7.62 -20.29 15.16
N ASP A 168 -8.30 -20.19 16.30
CA ASP A 168 -9.68 -19.70 16.37
C ASP A 168 -9.71 -18.17 16.24
N VAL A 169 -10.44 -17.68 15.24
CA VAL A 169 -10.63 -16.26 14.94
C VAL A 169 -12.09 -15.82 15.01
N THR A 170 -12.94 -16.59 15.68
CA THR A 170 -14.38 -16.33 15.80
C THR A 170 -14.66 -14.90 16.30
N ALA A 171 -14.00 -14.47 17.38
CA ALA A 171 -14.16 -13.13 17.93
C ALA A 171 -13.70 -12.01 16.98
N GLN A 172 -12.65 -12.25 16.19
CA GLN A 172 -12.15 -11.31 15.19
C GLN A 172 -13.11 -11.21 13.99
N LEU A 173 -13.70 -12.32 13.56
CA LEU A 173 -14.73 -12.37 12.53
C LEU A 173 -16.02 -11.64 12.95
N GLU A 174 -16.40 -11.76 14.22
CA GLU A 174 -17.52 -10.99 14.78
C GLU A 174 -17.26 -9.49 14.73
N GLN A 175 -16.06 -9.04 15.13
CA GLN A 175 -15.68 -7.62 15.04
C GLN A 175 -15.66 -7.10 13.60
N LEU A 176 -15.17 -7.91 12.66
CA LEU A 176 -15.19 -7.58 11.23
C LEU A 176 -16.63 -7.46 10.71
N THR A 177 -17.50 -8.39 11.12
CA THR A 177 -18.93 -8.40 10.76
C THR A 177 -19.64 -7.17 11.34
N MET A 178 -19.38 -6.80 12.59
CA MET A 178 -19.92 -5.58 13.19
C MET A 178 -19.49 -4.33 12.43
N ALA A 179 -18.23 -4.28 12.00
CA ALA A 179 -17.72 -3.16 11.21
C ALA A 179 -18.31 -3.10 9.79
N ALA A 180 -18.79 -4.21 9.24
CA ALA A 180 -19.53 -4.23 7.99
C ALA A 180 -20.92 -3.58 8.11
N GLY A 181 -21.52 -3.56 9.31
CA GLY A 181 -22.85 -2.98 9.55
C GLY A 181 -23.96 -3.73 8.81
N SER A 182 -25.02 -3.03 8.40
CA SER A 182 -26.08 -3.58 7.53
C SER A 182 -25.50 -3.86 6.13
N ALA A 183 -24.85 -5.02 5.98
CA ALA A 183 -24.19 -5.43 4.74
C ALA A 183 -25.21 -5.53 3.59
N ALA A 184 -24.92 -4.87 2.47
CA ALA A 184 -25.65 -5.02 1.22
C ALA A 184 -25.26 -6.32 0.48
N SER A 185 -24.06 -6.86 0.77
CA SER A 185 -23.56 -8.13 0.24
C SER A 185 -23.07 -9.03 1.37
N ALA A 186 -23.81 -10.11 1.63
CA ALA A 186 -23.41 -11.14 2.59
C ALA A 186 -22.24 -12.01 2.07
N ARG A 187 -22.08 -12.09 0.74
CA ARG A 187 -21.11 -12.97 0.07
C ARG A 187 -19.68 -12.78 0.55
N ILE A 188 -19.18 -11.54 0.61
CA ILE A 188 -17.79 -11.31 1.04
C ILE A 188 -17.54 -11.74 2.49
N LEU A 189 -18.54 -11.62 3.37
CA LEU A 189 -18.41 -12.09 4.75
C LEU A 189 -18.44 -13.63 4.81
N GLU A 190 -19.19 -14.28 3.94
CA GLU A 190 -19.17 -15.75 3.78
C GLU A 190 -17.82 -16.23 3.23
N ASP A 191 -17.29 -15.58 2.19
CA ASP A 191 -15.97 -15.88 1.62
C ASP A 191 -14.86 -15.74 2.67
N VAL A 192 -14.92 -14.69 3.51
CA VAL A 192 -13.97 -14.50 4.62
C VAL A 192 -14.12 -15.60 5.67
N ARG A 193 -15.36 -15.96 6.07
CA ARG A 193 -15.57 -17.06 7.04
C ARG A 193 -15.07 -18.40 6.51
N ALA A 194 -15.30 -18.69 5.22
CA ALA A 194 -14.82 -19.91 4.58
C ALA A 194 -13.29 -19.94 4.49
N ALA A 195 -12.66 -18.82 4.13
CA ALA A 195 -11.22 -18.71 4.01
C ALA A 195 -10.49 -18.76 5.36
N TYR A 196 -11.06 -18.19 6.43
CA TYR A 196 -10.45 -18.07 7.76
C TYR A 196 -10.96 -19.14 8.74
N ALA A 197 -11.13 -20.37 8.26
CA ALA A 197 -11.43 -21.53 9.11
C ALA A 197 -10.26 -21.88 10.05
N SER A 198 -10.55 -22.42 11.24
CA SER A 198 -9.56 -22.63 12.30
C SER A 198 -8.44 -23.63 11.97
N ASN A 199 -8.65 -24.49 10.97
CA ASN A 199 -7.68 -25.47 10.48
C ASN A 199 -6.69 -24.89 9.44
N GLN A 200 -6.84 -23.62 9.06
CA GLN A 200 -5.96 -22.96 8.09
C GLN A 200 -4.67 -22.46 8.72
N THR A 201 -3.70 -22.15 7.85
CA THR A 201 -2.58 -21.26 8.21
C THR A 201 -2.92 -19.82 7.85
N ILE A 202 -2.18 -18.86 8.41
CA ILE A 202 -2.38 -17.43 8.10
C ILE A 202 -2.21 -17.18 6.59
N GLY A 203 -1.15 -17.75 6.00
CA GLY A 203 -0.91 -17.67 4.56
C GLY A 203 -1.99 -18.37 3.73
N GLY A 204 -2.44 -19.55 4.15
CA GLY A 204 -3.50 -20.30 3.48
C GLY A 204 -4.83 -19.55 3.45
N ALA A 205 -5.25 -19.00 4.59
CA ALA A 205 -6.47 -18.19 4.70
C ALA A 205 -6.41 -16.91 3.84
N TYR A 206 -5.23 -16.27 3.79
CA TYR A 206 -5.00 -15.11 2.93
C TYR A 206 -5.14 -15.46 1.43
N VAL A 207 -4.48 -16.53 0.98
CA VAL A 207 -4.57 -16.99 -0.43
C VAL A 207 -5.99 -17.38 -0.80
N ALA A 208 -6.69 -18.11 0.08
CA ALA A 208 -8.07 -18.54 -0.15
C ALA A 208 -9.01 -17.34 -0.35
N LEU A 209 -8.92 -16.32 0.52
CA LEU A 209 -9.72 -15.10 0.38
C LEU A 209 -9.36 -14.32 -0.89
N LEU A 210 -8.07 -14.16 -1.18
CA LEU A 210 -7.65 -13.46 -2.40
C LEU A 210 -8.18 -14.17 -3.65
N ARG A 211 -8.07 -15.50 -3.74
CA ARG A 211 -8.60 -16.26 -4.89
C ARG A 211 -10.11 -16.11 -5.02
N ALA A 212 -10.86 -16.20 -3.92
CA ALA A 212 -12.32 -16.06 -3.93
C ALA A 212 -12.78 -14.72 -4.53
N VAL A 213 -12.03 -13.63 -4.26
CA VAL A 213 -12.37 -12.28 -4.71
C VAL A 213 -11.73 -11.92 -6.05
N LEU A 214 -10.46 -12.26 -6.27
CA LEU A 214 -9.66 -11.80 -7.41
C LEU A 214 -9.78 -12.68 -8.66
N ASN A 215 -9.94 -14.01 -8.51
CA ASN A 215 -10.09 -14.90 -9.66
C ASN A 215 -11.31 -14.51 -10.53
N PRO A 216 -12.50 -14.21 -9.95
CA PRO A 216 -13.66 -13.77 -10.73
C PRO A 216 -13.43 -12.46 -11.49
N LEU A 217 -12.57 -11.58 -10.97
CA LEU A 217 -12.18 -10.32 -11.63
C LEU A 217 -11.15 -10.54 -12.77
N GLY A 218 -10.63 -11.76 -12.93
CA GLY A 218 -9.62 -12.08 -13.93
C GLY A 218 -8.19 -11.95 -13.44
N ILE A 219 -7.96 -11.83 -12.13
CA ILE A 219 -6.62 -11.70 -11.55
C ILE A 219 -6.26 -13.03 -10.90
N ALA A 220 -5.23 -13.70 -11.41
CA ALA A 220 -4.75 -14.95 -10.82
C ALA A 220 -3.96 -14.67 -9.55
N VAL A 221 -3.97 -15.59 -8.59
CA VAL A 221 -3.23 -15.46 -7.33
C VAL A 221 -2.24 -16.61 -7.18
N ILE A 222 -0.94 -16.30 -7.16
CA ILE A 222 0.11 -17.29 -6.92
C ILE A 222 0.51 -17.31 -5.45
N ASP A 223 0.52 -18.50 -4.85
CA ASP A 223 1.05 -18.73 -3.51
C ASP A 223 2.58 -18.88 -3.57
N ALA A 224 3.31 -17.91 -2.98
CA ALA A 224 4.77 -17.89 -2.96
C ALA A 224 5.39 -19.09 -2.22
N SER A 225 4.69 -19.65 -1.23
CA SER A 225 5.18 -20.80 -0.47
C SER A 225 4.84 -22.14 -1.10
N HIS A 226 4.00 -22.18 -2.13
CA HIS A 226 3.61 -23.43 -2.74
C HIS A 226 4.82 -24.16 -3.34
N LYS A 227 4.85 -25.49 -3.21
CA LYS A 227 5.97 -26.33 -3.67
C LYS A 227 6.33 -26.09 -5.14
N ALA A 228 5.34 -25.83 -5.98
CA ALA A 228 5.51 -25.60 -7.41
C ALA A 228 6.23 -24.25 -7.67
N THR A 229 5.85 -23.18 -6.96
CA THR A 229 6.53 -21.89 -7.01
C THR A 229 7.98 -22.01 -6.55
N ARG A 230 8.23 -22.73 -5.45
CA ARG A 230 9.57 -22.94 -4.90
C ARG A 230 10.46 -23.75 -5.86
N ALA A 231 9.90 -24.80 -6.47
CA ALA A 231 10.61 -25.60 -7.47
C ALA A 231 10.99 -24.76 -8.69
N ALA A 232 10.06 -23.95 -9.22
CA ALA A 232 10.33 -23.06 -10.35
C ALA A 232 11.38 -21.98 -10.01
N ALA A 233 11.39 -21.47 -8.79
CA ALA A 233 12.34 -20.45 -8.33
C ALA A 233 13.77 -20.99 -8.11
N LEU A 234 13.92 -22.29 -7.86
CA LEU A 234 15.17 -22.90 -7.41
C LEU A 234 16.38 -22.62 -8.33
N PRO A 235 16.28 -22.73 -9.67
CA PRO A 235 17.42 -22.44 -10.56
C PRO A 235 17.94 -21.01 -10.41
N VAL A 236 17.05 -20.03 -10.23
CA VAL A 236 17.41 -18.62 -10.06
C VAL A 236 18.10 -18.40 -8.72
N LEU A 237 17.60 -19.05 -7.65
CA LEU A 237 18.19 -18.97 -6.32
C LEU A 237 19.60 -19.58 -6.29
N ILE A 238 19.81 -20.70 -6.98
CA ILE A 238 21.14 -21.33 -7.13
C ILE A 238 22.10 -20.39 -7.86
N THR A 239 21.68 -19.78 -8.98
CA THR A 239 22.49 -18.80 -9.70
C THR A 239 22.86 -17.60 -8.81
N ALA A 240 21.89 -17.10 -8.03
CA ALA A 240 22.13 -16.00 -7.09
C ALA A 240 23.11 -16.37 -5.96
N LEU A 241 23.12 -17.62 -5.50
CA LEU A 241 24.12 -18.13 -4.55
C LEU A 241 25.50 -18.25 -5.20
N ARG A 242 25.59 -18.79 -6.42
CA ARG A 242 26.85 -18.92 -7.16
C ARG A 242 27.50 -17.57 -7.44
N ARG A 243 26.70 -16.54 -7.70
CA ARG A 243 27.14 -15.16 -7.99
C ARG A 243 27.01 -14.23 -6.78
N ALA A 244 26.93 -14.76 -5.57
CA ALA A 244 26.67 -13.97 -4.37
C ALA A 244 27.69 -12.83 -4.15
N THR A 245 28.97 -13.07 -4.47
CA THR A 245 30.04 -12.05 -4.39
C THR A 245 29.82 -10.91 -5.38
N GLU A 246 29.46 -11.22 -6.63
CA GLU A 246 29.17 -10.22 -7.66
C GLU A 246 27.95 -9.37 -7.30
N VAL A 247 26.89 -10.02 -6.80
CA VAL A 247 25.67 -9.36 -6.35
C VAL A 247 25.94 -8.42 -5.17
N ASP A 248 26.73 -8.85 -4.18
CA ASP A 248 27.09 -8.00 -3.03
C ASP A 248 27.88 -6.76 -3.49
N ALA A 249 28.87 -6.94 -4.36
CA ALA A 249 29.65 -5.83 -4.92
C ALA A 249 28.77 -4.85 -5.72
N ALA A 250 27.89 -5.36 -6.58
CA ALA A 250 26.96 -4.53 -7.36
C ALA A 250 26.03 -3.70 -6.46
N LEU A 251 25.54 -4.27 -5.37
CA LEU A 251 24.67 -3.57 -4.41
C LEU A 251 25.42 -2.51 -3.60
N VAL A 252 26.68 -2.77 -3.21
CA VAL A 252 27.54 -1.78 -2.54
C VAL A 252 27.79 -0.59 -3.46
N ASN A 253 28.10 -0.85 -4.73
CA ASN A 253 28.31 0.20 -5.74
C ASN A 253 27.04 1.02 -5.95
N ARG A 254 25.89 0.36 -6.19
CA ARG A 254 24.60 1.05 -6.34
C ARG A 254 24.21 1.86 -5.10
N SER A 255 24.50 1.36 -3.91
CA SER A 255 24.24 2.10 -2.66
C SER A 255 25.12 3.35 -2.53
N THR A 256 26.33 3.32 -3.10
CA THR A 256 27.25 4.46 -3.14
C THR A 256 26.79 5.50 -4.15
N GLU A 257 26.40 5.07 -5.36
CA GLU A 257 25.80 5.93 -6.40
C GLU A 257 24.56 6.67 -5.88
N LEU A 258 23.65 5.95 -5.22
CA LEU A 258 22.42 6.54 -4.65
C LEU A 258 22.75 7.63 -3.64
N LYS A 259 23.70 7.38 -2.73
CA LYS A 259 24.13 8.36 -1.72
C LYS A 259 24.80 9.58 -2.36
N ALA A 260 25.64 9.38 -3.36
CA ALA A 260 26.31 10.47 -4.08
C ALA A 260 25.29 11.40 -4.78
N ALA A 261 24.16 10.84 -5.24
CA ALA A 261 23.06 11.60 -5.82
C ALA A 261 22.06 12.18 -4.79
N GLY A 262 22.34 12.09 -3.49
CA GLY A 262 21.47 12.62 -2.44
C GLY A 262 20.26 11.73 -2.08
N HIS A 263 20.26 10.47 -2.51
CA HIS A 263 19.24 9.49 -2.15
C HIS A 263 19.72 8.54 -1.05
N ALA A 264 18.84 8.18 -0.12
CA ALA A 264 19.09 7.10 0.82
C ALA A 264 18.71 5.75 0.18
N PRO A 265 19.57 4.72 0.23
CA PRO A 265 19.19 3.36 -0.19
C PRO A 265 17.99 2.85 0.62
N GLN A 266 16.98 2.32 -0.07
CA GLN A 266 15.74 1.88 0.57
C GLN A 266 15.95 0.60 1.39
N VAL A 267 16.73 -0.36 0.86
CA VAL A 267 17.04 -1.62 1.54
C VAL A 267 18.46 -1.55 2.07
N LYS A 268 18.60 -1.69 3.39
CA LYS A 268 19.90 -1.74 4.05
C LYS A 268 20.59 -3.07 3.75
N LEU A 269 21.84 -3.01 3.31
CA LEU A 269 22.67 -4.18 3.06
C LEU A 269 23.17 -4.77 4.37
N VAL A 270 23.22 -6.11 4.44
CA VAL A 270 23.81 -6.84 5.56
C VAL A 270 25.14 -7.40 5.05
N LYS A 271 26.25 -6.97 5.67
CA LYS A 271 27.60 -7.35 5.23
C LYS A 271 27.76 -8.87 5.14
N ALA A 272 28.40 -9.34 4.07
CA ALA A 272 28.74 -10.74 3.84
C ALA A 272 27.55 -11.73 3.87
N ARG A 273 26.34 -11.24 3.56
CA ARG A 273 25.13 -12.07 3.44
C ARG A 273 24.57 -11.97 2.03
N SER A 274 24.29 -13.12 1.44
CA SER A 274 23.63 -13.20 0.14
C SER A 274 22.17 -12.71 0.20
N LEU A 275 21.52 -12.66 -0.96
CA LEU A 275 20.10 -12.35 -1.09
C LEU A 275 19.18 -13.57 -0.90
N VAL A 276 19.76 -14.74 -0.57
CA VAL A 276 19.02 -16.00 -0.43
C VAL A 276 18.89 -16.37 1.04
N PHE A 277 17.67 -16.72 1.44
CA PHE A 277 17.36 -17.37 2.71
C PHE A 277 17.42 -18.87 2.55
N ALA A 278 17.89 -19.56 3.58
CA ALA A 278 17.75 -21.00 3.75
C ALA A 278 17.01 -21.28 5.05
N ASP A 279 16.12 -22.27 5.04
CA ASP A 279 15.53 -22.82 6.26
C ASP A 279 16.55 -23.70 6.97
N LYS A 280 16.87 -23.36 8.22
CA LYS A 280 17.63 -24.21 9.14
C LYS A 280 16.78 -24.49 10.36
N SER A 281 16.27 -25.71 10.45
CA SER A 281 15.49 -26.20 11.61
C SER A 281 14.25 -25.33 11.91
N GLY A 282 13.54 -24.87 10.88
CA GLY A 282 12.34 -24.04 11.00
C GLY A 282 12.61 -22.53 11.04
N ARG A 283 13.88 -22.09 10.98
CA ARG A 283 14.24 -20.67 11.00
C ARG A 283 14.84 -20.26 9.66
N ARG A 284 14.29 -19.21 9.05
CA ARG A 284 14.85 -18.58 7.84
C ARG A 284 16.08 -17.73 8.19
N GLU A 285 17.23 -18.08 7.64
CA GLU A 285 18.48 -17.33 7.80
C GLU A 285 19.08 -16.94 6.45
N ARG A 286 19.66 -15.74 6.35
CA ARG A 286 20.38 -15.33 5.13
C ARG A 286 21.68 -16.12 5.01
N VAL A 287 21.87 -16.79 3.87
CA VAL A 287 23.08 -17.55 3.59
C VAL A 287 24.26 -16.60 3.50
N SER A 288 25.37 -16.90 4.17
CA SER A 288 26.60 -16.09 4.07
C SER A 288 27.21 -16.22 2.68
N VAL A 289 27.89 -15.17 2.20
CA VAL A 289 28.54 -15.20 0.88
C VAL A 289 29.58 -16.33 0.80
N ILE A 290 30.30 -16.60 1.90
CA ILE A 290 31.31 -17.67 1.98
C ILE A 290 30.67 -19.06 1.84
N ALA A 291 29.52 -19.29 2.49
CA ALA A 291 28.83 -20.59 2.44
C ALA A 291 27.95 -20.76 1.19
N ALA A 292 27.82 -19.72 0.35
CA ALA A 292 26.87 -19.72 -0.74
C ALA A 292 27.13 -20.84 -1.76
N GLY A 293 28.41 -21.13 -2.06
CA GLY A 293 28.83 -22.24 -2.91
C GLY A 293 28.31 -23.58 -2.38
N GLN A 294 28.67 -23.92 -1.14
CA GLN A 294 28.26 -25.18 -0.50
C GLN A 294 26.72 -25.34 -0.43
N VAL A 295 26.00 -24.28 -0.09
CA VAL A 295 24.53 -24.32 -0.02
C VAL A 295 23.91 -24.54 -1.39
N ALA A 296 24.44 -23.92 -2.45
CA ALA A 296 23.93 -24.14 -3.79
C ALA A 296 24.25 -25.56 -4.32
N ASP A 297 25.36 -26.19 -3.90
CA ASP A 297 25.65 -27.60 -4.25
C ASP A 297 24.69 -28.59 -3.56
N SER A 298 24.21 -28.24 -2.37
CA SER A 298 23.28 -29.07 -1.57
C SER A 298 21.81 -28.66 -1.70
N ALA A 299 21.49 -27.74 -2.62
CA ALA A 299 20.20 -27.06 -2.72
C ALA A 299 19.01 -28.00 -2.94
N ALA A 300 19.22 -29.19 -3.52
CA ALA A 300 18.18 -30.22 -3.66
C ALA A 300 17.58 -30.66 -2.30
N SER A 301 18.30 -30.45 -1.20
CA SER A 301 17.88 -30.73 0.18
C SER A 301 17.49 -29.49 0.98
N ALA A 302 17.63 -28.28 0.41
CA ALA A 302 17.46 -27.01 1.13
C ALA A 302 16.17 -26.30 0.71
N ASP A 303 15.39 -25.85 1.70
CA ASP A 303 14.26 -24.95 1.46
C ASP A 303 14.79 -23.51 1.34
N LEU A 304 14.89 -23.03 0.11
CA LEU A 304 15.47 -21.73 -0.21
C LEU A 304 14.37 -20.67 -0.49
N GLY A 305 14.70 -19.42 -0.21
CA GLY A 305 13.82 -18.27 -0.48
C GLY A 305 14.60 -17.03 -0.91
N ALA A 306 13.92 -16.12 -1.61
CA ALA A 306 14.51 -14.84 -2.00
C ALA A 306 14.24 -13.76 -0.95
N ASN A 307 15.17 -12.82 -0.79
CA ASN A 307 14.86 -11.57 -0.10
C ASN A 307 14.13 -10.56 -1.01
N VAL A 308 13.76 -9.42 -0.45
CA VAL A 308 13.04 -8.35 -1.15
C VAL A 308 13.72 -7.84 -2.43
N LEU A 309 15.05 -7.90 -2.53
CA LEU A 309 15.81 -7.43 -3.71
C LEU A 309 15.93 -8.50 -4.80
N LEU A 310 15.92 -9.79 -4.43
CA LEU A 310 16.00 -10.90 -5.37
C LEU A 310 14.60 -11.39 -5.82
N ARG A 311 13.57 -11.22 -4.98
CA ARG A 311 12.19 -11.66 -5.26
C ARG A 311 11.66 -11.16 -6.61
N PRO A 312 11.79 -9.87 -6.99
CA PRO A 312 11.31 -9.40 -8.29
C PRO A 312 12.00 -10.06 -9.48
N ILE A 313 13.27 -10.48 -9.31
CA ILE A 313 14.03 -11.19 -10.35
C ILE A 313 13.53 -12.63 -10.46
N VAL A 314 13.38 -13.32 -9.32
CA VAL A 314 12.81 -14.68 -9.29
C VAL A 314 11.43 -14.70 -9.95
N GLU A 315 10.55 -13.79 -9.55
CA GLU A 315 9.19 -13.69 -10.09
C GLU A 315 9.20 -13.53 -11.62
N ARG A 316 9.99 -12.59 -12.14
CA ARG A 316 10.11 -12.33 -13.59
C ARG A 316 10.81 -13.46 -14.35
N SER A 317 11.61 -14.28 -13.68
CA SER A 317 12.28 -15.43 -14.30
C SER A 317 11.37 -16.65 -14.41
N ILE A 318 10.30 -16.74 -13.61
CA ILE A 318 9.37 -17.89 -13.61
C ILE A 318 7.99 -17.55 -14.18
N ILE A 319 7.69 -16.27 -14.38
CA ILE A 319 6.48 -15.75 -15.02
C ILE A 319 6.93 -14.74 -16.09
N PRO A 320 6.34 -14.71 -17.31
CA PRO A 320 6.71 -13.77 -18.37
C PRO A 320 6.27 -12.33 -18.06
N THR A 321 6.87 -11.72 -17.03
CA THR A 321 6.42 -10.47 -16.43
C THR A 321 6.99 -9.26 -17.18
N VAL A 322 6.15 -8.51 -17.88
CA VAL A 322 6.57 -7.26 -18.55
C VAL A 322 6.59 -6.07 -17.60
N ALA A 323 5.74 -6.07 -16.57
CA ALA A 323 5.68 -4.97 -15.61
C ALA A 323 5.24 -5.46 -14.23
N TYR A 324 5.88 -4.94 -13.20
CA TYR A 324 5.53 -5.09 -11.80
C TYR A 324 4.85 -3.81 -11.30
N VAL A 325 3.60 -3.90 -10.88
CA VAL A 325 2.87 -2.78 -10.28
C VAL A 325 3.26 -2.65 -8.81
N GLY A 326 3.95 -1.57 -8.47
CA GLY A 326 4.55 -1.33 -7.15
C GLY A 326 4.01 -0.10 -6.42
N GLY A 327 4.06 -0.16 -5.09
CA GLY A 327 3.85 0.97 -4.20
C GLY A 327 5.12 1.80 -3.96
N PRO A 328 5.05 2.84 -3.10
CA PRO A 328 6.13 3.82 -2.93
C PRO A 328 7.48 3.24 -2.52
N ALA A 329 7.45 2.30 -1.55
CA ALA A 329 8.66 1.66 -1.03
C ALA A 329 9.28 0.71 -2.07
N GLU A 330 8.43 0.03 -2.85
CA GLU A 330 8.86 -0.89 -3.89
C GLU A 330 9.53 -0.15 -5.03
N ILE A 331 8.91 0.92 -5.51
CA ILE A 331 9.52 1.81 -6.51
C ILE A 331 10.90 2.25 -6.03
N ALA A 332 11.06 2.69 -4.77
CA ALA A 332 12.37 3.11 -4.28
C ALA A 332 13.43 1.99 -4.29
N TYR A 333 13.10 0.78 -3.85
CA TYR A 333 14.09 -0.31 -3.83
C TYR A 333 14.38 -0.91 -5.21
N PHE A 334 13.54 -0.67 -6.23
CA PHE A 334 13.81 -1.15 -7.60
C PHE A 334 15.08 -0.52 -8.20
N ALA A 335 15.51 0.64 -7.71
CA ALA A 335 16.83 1.19 -8.02
C ALA A 335 17.98 0.26 -7.57
N GLN A 336 17.78 -0.57 -6.54
CA GLN A 336 18.76 -1.59 -6.14
C GLN A 336 18.54 -2.93 -6.88
N VAL A 337 17.28 -3.27 -7.21
CA VAL A 337 16.94 -4.50 -7.95
C VAL A 337 17.63 -4.55 -9.32
N SER A 338 17.69 -3.44 -10.05
CA SER A 338 18.34 -3.42 -11.36
C SER A 338 19.84 -3.71 -11.30
N ALA A 339 20.52 -3.36 -10.21
CA ALA A 339 21.91 -3.74 -9.99
C ALA A 339 22.06 -5.26 -9.75
N VAL A 340 21.10 -5.88 -9.06
CA VAL A 340 21.07 -7.34 -8.88
C VAL A 340 20.82 -8.03 -10.22
N ALA A 341 19.88 -7.53 -11.03
CA ALA A 341 19.59 -8.10 -12.35
C ALA A 341 20.83 -8.07 -13.27
N ALA A 342 21.53 -6.93 -13.31
CA ALA A 342 22.79 -6.79 -14.03
C ALA A 342 23.86 -7.76 -13.53
N ALA A 343 24.03 -7.89 -12.21
CA ALA A 343 24.97 -8.82 -11.59
C ALA A 343 24.60 -10.30 -11.82
N LEU A 344 23.36 -10.62 -12.17
CA LEU A 344 22.91 -11.96 -12.52
C LEU A 344 22.85 -12.20 -14.03
N GLY A 345 23.09 -11.17 -14.86
CA GLY A 345 23.03 -11.28 -16.33
C GLY A 345 21.61 -11.53 -16.85
N THR A 346 20.59 -11.08 -16.12
CA THR A 346 19.17 -11.22 -16.50
C THR A 346 18.56 -9.85 -16.75
N PRO A 347 17.59 -9.72 -17.66
CA PRO A 347 16.91 -8.45 -17.86
C PRO A 347 16.21 -7.98 -16.58
N ALA A 348 16.24 -6.67 -16.37
CA ALA A 348 15.72 -6.05 -15.16
C ALA A 348 14.17 -5.99 -15.16
N PRO A 349 13.53 -6.29 -14.01
CA PRO A 349 12.11 -6.04 -13.82
C PRO A 349 11.78 -4.55 -13.95
N LEU A 350 10.70 -4.23 -14.67
CA LEU A 350 10.17 -2.87 -14.79
C LEU A 350 9.13 -2.64 -13.69
N VAL A 351 9.31 -1.60 -12.87
CA VAL A 351 8.28 -1.18 -11.89
C VAL A 351 7.41 -0.07 -12.47
N VAL A 352 6.11 -0.19 -12.26
CA VAL A 352 5.09 0.79 -12.64
C VAL A 352 4.33 1.22 -11.38
N PRO A 353 4.08 2.52 -11.14
CA PRO A 353 3.36 2.95 -9.95
C PRO A 353 1.90 2.51 -9.97
N ARG A 354 1.46 1.86 -8.89
CA ARG A 354 0.03 1.59 -8.67
C ARG A 354 -0.78 2.88 -8.57
N TRP A 355 -2.07 2.78 -8.83
CA TRP A 355 -3.02 3.83 -8.47
C TRP A 355 -3.10 3.98 -6.94
N SER A 356 -3.38 5.21 -6.49
CA SER A 356 -3.61 5.54 -5.09
C SER A 356 -4.84 6.43 -4.99
N GLY A 357 -5.68 6.19 -4.00
CA GLY A 357 -6.88 6.99 -3.81
C GLY A 357 -7.65 6.65 -2.56
N ILE A 358 -8.76 7.37 -2.41
CA ILE A 358 -9.63 7.34 -1.24
C ILE A 358 -11.04 7.01 -1.70
N VAL A 359 -11.72 6.15 -0.93
CA VAL A 359 -13.14 5.84 -1.07
C VAL A 359 -13.91 6.62 -0.02
N VAL A 360 -14.80 7.50 -0.47
CA VAL A 360 -15.68 8.30 0.39
C VAL A 360 -17.08 7.71 0.33
N GLU A 361 -17.51 7.12 1.43
CA GLU A 361 -18.86 6.54 1.55
C GLU A 361 -19.92 7.65 1.62
N PRO A 362 -21.15 7.43 1.13
CA PRO A 362 -22.19 8.46 1.09
C PRO A 362 -22.48 9.14 2.43
N ARG A 363 -22.40 8.40 3.55
CA ARG A 363 -22.54 8.96 4.89
C ARG A 363 -21.42 9.95 5.22
N ILE A 364 -20.18 9.60 4.86
CA ILE A 364 -19.01 10.45 5.09
C ILE A 364 -19.09 11.68 4.20
N ASP A 365 -19.55 11.53 2.96
CA ASP A 365 -19.72 12.65 2.04
C ASP A 365 -20.72 13.69 2.58
N ARG A 366 -21.87 13.25 3.10
CA ARG A 366 -22.84 14.13 3.77
C ARG A 366 -22.25 14.85 4.99
N ILE A 367 -21.37 14.19 5.74
CA ILE A 367 -20.66 14.82 6.86
C ILE A 367 -19.73 15.92 6.35
N LEU A 368 -18.98 15.66 5.28
CA LEU A 368 -18.10 16.65 4.66
C LEU A 368 -18.89 17.86 4.15
N GLU A 369 -20.02 17.63 3.50
CA GLU A 369 -20.91 18.68 2.99
C GLU A 369 -21.54 19.51 4.12
N LYS A 370 -22.14 18.85 5.11
CA LYS A 370 -22.79 19.47 6.27
C LYS A 370 -21.86 20.45 7.00
N HIS A 371 -20.59 20.06 7.16
CA HIS A 371 -19.59 20.85 7.91
C HIS A 371 -18.63 21.65 7.02
N LYS A 372 -18.84 21.61 5.69
CA LYS A 372 -17.97 22.22 4.68
C LYS A 372 -16.50 21.87 4.91
N LEU A 373 -16.21 20.58 5.09
CA LEU A 373 -14.87 20.06 5.36
C LEU A 373 -14.20 19.61 4.07
N GLY A 374 -13.03 20.18 3.76
CA GLY A 374 -12.12 19.60 2.78
C GLY A 374 -11.44 18.34 3.32
N ILE A 375 -11.25 17.32 2.47
CA ILE A 375 -10.55 16.08 2.85
C ILE A 375 -9.11 16.38 3.32
N ALA A 376 -8.44 17.35 2.70
CA ALA A 376 -7.08 17.75 3.08
C ALA A 376 -7.01 18.29 4.52
N GLU A 377 -8.07 18.96 5.01
CA GLU A 377 -8.15 19.45 6.40
C GLU A 377 -8.18 18.29 7.40
N LEU A 378 -8.75 17.13 7.01
CA LEU A 378 -8.80 15.93 7.83
C LEU A 378 -7.45 15.19 7.90
N ARG A 379 -6.40 15.67 7.24
CA ARG A 379 -5.07 15.10 7.43
C ARG A 379 -4.48 15.46 8.80
N ASP A 380 -4.78 16.66 9.29
CA ASP A 380 -4.39 17.14 10.61
C ASP A 380 -5.55 16.95 11.62
N PRO A 381 -5.38 16.09 12.66
CA PRO A 381 -6.39 15.91 13.71
C PRO A 381 -6.87 17.21 14.33
N HIS A 382 -5.95 18.14 14.58
CA HIS A 382 -6.25 19.31 15.36
C HIS A 382 -6.90 20.41 14.53
N ALA A 383 -6.54 20.55 13.25
CA ALA A 383 -7.09 21.58 12.39
C ALA A 383 -8.62 21.46 12.24
N ALA A 384 -9.11 20.31 11.79
CA ALA A 384 -10.53 20.08 11.55
C ALA A 384 -11.36 20.19 12.84
N GLU A 385 -10.95 19.51 13.91
CA GLU A 385 -11.66 19.57 15.19
C GLU A 385 -11.68 20.99 15.78
N THR A 386 -10.58 21.75 15.66
CA THR A 386 -10.51 23.11 16.21
C THR A 386 -11.43 24.05 15.45
N ARG A 387 -11.48 23.92 14.11
CA ARG A 387 -12.41 24.70 13.29
C ARG A 387 -13.86 24.41 13.65
N ILE A 388 -14.22 23.12 13.76
CA ILE A 388 -15.59 22.72 14.11
C ILE A 388 -15.95 23.09 15.54
N ALA A 389 -15.02 22.97 16.49
CA ALA A 389 -15.24 23.41 17.87
C ALA A 389 -15.48 24.92 17.99
N ARG A 390 -14.74 25.73 17.21
CA ARG A 390 -14.96 27.19 17.13
C ARG A 390 -16.33 27.52 16.52
N ALA A 391 -16.68 26.87 15.42
CA ALA A 391 -17.99 27.06 14.76
C ALA A 391 -19.17 26.62 15.64
N SER A 392 -18.94 25.68 16.56
CA SER A 392 -19.95 25.17 17.51
C SER A 392 -20.12 26.05 18.75
N LEU A 393 -19.37 27.15 18.90
CA LEU A 393 -19.59 28.09 20.01
C LEU A 393 -20.97 28.75 19.85
N PRO A 394 -21.71 29.02 20.95
CA PRO A 394 -22.97 29.75 20.87
C PRO A 394 -22.82 31.07 20.11
N ALA A 395 -23.77 31.40 19.23
CA ALA A 395 -23.70 32.59 18.38
C ALA A 395 -23.46 33.87 19.20
N GLU A 396 -24.15 34.01 20.33
CA GLU A 396 -23.97 35.14 21.24
C GLU A 396 -22.52 35.24 21.75
N LEU A 397 -21.90 34.12 22.10
CA LEU A 397 -20.51 34.10 22.56
C LEU A 397 -19.55 34.49 21.42
N GLN A 398 -19.79 34.00 20.20
CA GLN A 398 -18.99 34.40 19.04
C GLN A 398 -19.09 35.91 18.79
N THR A 399 -20.31 36.46 18.76
CA THR A 399 -20.55 37.91 18.61
C THR A 399 -19.87 38.70 19.72
N ARG A 400 -19.95 38.26 20.97
CA ARG A 400 -19.28 38.95 22.09
C ARG A 400 -17.76 38.92 21.97
N ILE A 401 -17.16 37.82 21.50
CA ILE A 401 -15.71 37.74 21.24
C ILE A 401 -15.32 38.69 20.11
N GLU A 402 -16.11 38.76 19.04
CA GLU A 402 -15.84 39.66 17.92
C GLU A 402 -15.98 41.14 18.34
N ASN A 403 -17.02 41.48 19.10
CA ASN A 403 -17.18 42.83 19.65
C ASN A 403 -15.96 43.26 20.51
N VAL A 404 -15.36 42.33 21.26
CA VAL A 404 -14.13 42.60 22.01
C VAL A 404 -12.94 42.81 21.06
N ARG A 405 -12.82 42.04 19.97
CA ARG A 405 -11.77 42.25 18.95
C ARG A 405 -11.91 43.62 18.29
N GLU A 406 -13.12 43.98 17.85
CA GLU A 406 -13.41 45.28 17.24
C GLU A 406 -13.16 46.43 18.21
N SER A 407 -13.55 46.30 19.47
CA SER A 407 -13.29 47.31 20.50
C SER A 407 -11.79 47.52 20.70
N ILE A 408 -10.99 46.46 20.80
CA ILE A 408 -9.52 46.58 20.91
C ILE A 408 -8.93 47.23 19.67
N GLN A 409 -9.39 46.84 18.48
CA GLN A 409 -8.92 47.45 17.24
C GLN A 409 -9.23 48.95 17.18
N LYS A 410 -10.46 49.34 17.53
CA LYS A 410 -10.89 50.74 17.56
C LYS A 410 -10.12 51.54 18.60
N THR A 411 -9.97 51.03 19.82
CA THR A 411 -9.25 51.71 20.91
C THR A 411 -7.76 51.83 20.61
N THR A 412 -7.11 50.79 20.10
CA THR A 412 -5.68 50.85 19.73
C THR A 412 -5.44 51.77 18.54
N ALA A 413 -6.35 51.84 17.57
CA ALA A 413 -6.28 52.81 16.48
C ALA A 413 -6.42 54.26 16.99
N ALA A 414 -7.38 54.51 17.89
CA ALA A 414 -7.57 55.83 18.48
C ALA A 414 -6.35 56.30 19.30
N LEU A 415 -5.69 55.37 20.03
CA LEU A 415 -4.43 55.67 20.73
C LEU A 415 -3.30 56.03 19.77
N ALA A 416 -3.24 55.39 18.60
CA ALA A 416 -2.21 55.67 17.60
C ALA A 416 -2.38 57.04 16.91
N THR A 417 -3.56 57.65 17.00
CA THR A 417 -3.89 58.94 16.37
C THR A 417 -4.19 60.05 17.38
N ALA A 418 -4.03 59.78 18.69
CA ALA A 418 -4.30 60.76 19.74
C ALA A 418 -3.20 61.83 19.81
N GLU A 419 -3.54 63.00 20.35
CA GLU A 419 -2.56 64.03 20.69
C GLU A 419 -1.54 63.47 21.70
N GLY A 420 -0.24 63.61 21.42
CA GLY A 420 0.84 62.99 22.21
C GLY A 420 1.14 61.53 21.89
N ALA A 421 0.57 60.94 20.83
CA ALA A 421 0.89 59.57 20.41
C ALA A 421 2.36 59.39 19.96
N ASP A 422 3.03 60.48 19.58
CA ASP A 422 4.45 60.56 19.22
C ASP A 422 5.41 60.43 20.42
N LEU A 423 4.90 60.52 21.65
CA LEU A 423 5.68 60.29 22.88
C LEU A 423 6.26 58.87 22.97
N VAL A 424 5.71 57.91 22.21
CA VAL A 424 6.23 56.55 22.10
C VAL A 424 6.28 56.10 20.63
N PRO A 425 7.23 55.21 20.25
CA PRO A 425 7.26 54.67 18.89
C PRO A 425 5.98 53.89 18.54
N SER A 426 5.48 54.03 17.32
CA SER A 426 4.27 53.34 16.81
C SER A 426 4.30 51.82 17.02
N LYS A 427 5.48 51.20 16.93
CA LYS A 427 5.72 49.77 17.20
C LYS A 427 5.29 49.33 18.60
N VAL A 428 5.28 50.23 19.59
CA VAL A 428 4.82 49.92 20.96
C VAL A 428 3.31 49.67 20.97
N ILE A 429 2.53 50.51 20.27
CA ILE A 429 1.07 50.36 20.15
C ILE A 429 0.73 49.13 19.30
N GLU A 430 1.46 48.88 18.21
CA GLU A 430 1.35 47.64 17.42
C GLU A 430 1.64 46.40 18.27
N GLY A 431 2.68 46.45 19.11
CA GLY A 431 3.03 45.40 20.06
C GLY A 431 1.92 45.12 21.08
N LEU A 432 1.30 46.18 21.63
CA LEU A 432 0.14 46.08 22.51
C LEU A 432 -1.04 45.42 21.80
N LYS A 433 -1.40 45.89 20.60
CA LYS A 433 -2.48 45.32 19.77
C LYS A 433 -2.24 43.82 19.52
N GLY A 434 -1.03 43.44 19.12
CA GLY A 434 -0.67 42.05 18.90
C GLY A 434 -0.66 41.19 20.18
N SER A 435 -0.32 41.76 21.33
CA SER A 435 -0.39 41.07 22.62
C SER A 435 -1.83 40.80 23.05
N LEU A 436 -2.71 41.79 22.91
CA LEU A 436 -4.14 41.69 23.23
C LEU A 436 -4.86 40.69 22.31
N ALA A 437 -4.61 40.76 21.00
CA ALA A 437 -5.15 39.80 20.03
C ALA A 437 -4.77 38.35 20.41
N ARG A 438 -3.49 38.10 20.73
CA ARG A 438 -3.01 36.79 21.19
C ARG A 438 -3.69 36.31 22.48
N ARG A 439 -4.05 37.22 23.39
CA ARG A 439 -4.78 36.88 24.63
C ARG A 439 -6.22 36.47 24.34
N ILE A 440 -6.90 37.16 23.42
CA ILE A 440 -8.24 36.79 22.96
C ILE A 440 -8.20 35.43 22.27
N ASP A 441 -7.25 35.20 21.37
CA ASP A 441 -7.10 33.90 20.70
C ASP A 441 -6.91 32.76 21.70
N ARG A 442 -6.15 32.99 22.78
CA ARG A 442 -6.00 32.02 23.87
C ARG A 442 -7.31 31.76 24.61
N LEU A 443 -8.11 32.80 24.86
CA LEU A 443 -9.42 32.66 25.50
C LEU A 443 -10.38 31.85 24.61
N GLU A 444 -10.48 32.19 23.32
CA GLU A 444 -11.31 31.48 22.36
C GLU A 444 -10.90 30.00 22.21
N ARG A 445 -9.58 29.72 22.23
CA ARG A 445 -9.06 28.34 22.26
C ARG A 445 -9.52 27.58 23.51
N ARG A 446 -9.58 28.23 24.69
CA ARG A 446 -10.08 27.60 25.93
C ARG A 446 -11.57 27.29 25.83
N TYR A 447 -12.38 28.20 25.28
CA TYR A 447 -13.79 27.93 25.01
C TYR A 447 -13.98 26.78 24.03
N SER A 448 -13.24 26.78 22.93
CA SER A 448 -13.26 25.70 21.95
C SER A 448 -12.87 24.36 22.57
N ALA A 449 -11.86 24.34 23.45
CA ALA A 449 -11.47 23.14 24.20
C ALA A 449 -12.57 22.66 25.16
N ALA A 450 -13.32 23.59 25.78
CA ALA A 450 -14.45 23.24 26.64
C ALA A 450 -15.61 22.62 25.82
N VAL A 451 -15.89 23.14 24.62
CA VAL A 451 -16.84 22.54 23.68
C VAL A 451 -16.38 21.14 23.26
N LYS A 452 -15.08 20.96 22.96
CA LYS A 452 -14.51 19.64 22.66
C LYS A 452 -14.76 18.62 23.78
N ARG A 453 -14.59 19.03 25.04
CA ARG A 453 -14.80 18.16 26.21
C ARG A 453 -16.26 17.77 26.44
N ARG A 454 -17.22 18.61 26.04
CA ARG A 454 -18.65 18.35 26.26
C ARG A 454 -19.22 17.31 25.29
N GLY A 455 -18.53 17.03 24.18
CA GLY A 455 -19.04 16.14 23.13
C GLY A 455 -20.24 16.78 22.42
N ASN A 456 -20.07 17.15 21.17
CA ASN A 456 -21.16 17.63 20.31
C ASN A 456 -21.21 16.73 19.07
N ASP A 457 -22.39 16.51 18.50
CA ASP A 457 -22.62 15.72 17.30
C ASP A 457 -21.67 16.13 16.15
N ALA A 458 -21.37 17.42 16.04
CA ALA A 458 -20.42 17.94 15.04
C ALA A 458 -18.99 17.39 15.21
N LEU A 459 -18.53 17.15 16.44
CA LEU A 459 -17.22 16.55 16.69
C LEU A 459 -17.23 15.03 16.50
N SER A 460 -18.36 14.38 16.80
CA SER A 460 -18.56 12.97 16.45
C SER A 460 -18.55 12.77 14.92
N ASP A 461 -19.19 13.67 14.17
CA ASP A 461 -19.15 13.70 12.71
C ASP A 461 -17.71 13.80 12.18
N VAL A 462 -16.90 14.72 12.74
CA VAL A 462 -15.47 14.84 12.38
C VAL A 462 -14.71 13.55 12.71
N ALA A 463 -14.92 12.98 13.90
CA ALA A 463 -14.28 11.73 14.30
C ALA A 463 -14.65 10.57 13.35
N SER A 464 -15.91 10.49 12.95
CA SER A 464 -16.43 9.54 11.94
C SER A 464 -15.68 9.68 10.60
N ALA A 465 -15.60 10.91 10.08
CA ALA A 465 -14.91 11.19 8.82
C ALA A 465 -13.42 10.87 8.90
N ARG A 466 -12.77 11.18 10.03
CA ARG A 466 -11.36 10.84 10.26
C ARG A 466 -11.13 9.34 10.36
N ALA A 467 -11.97 8.62 11.11
CA ALA A 467 -11.91 7.17 11.23
C ALA A 467 -12.01 6.49 9.86
N SER A 468 -12.83 7.05 8.96
CA SER A 468 -13.01 6.54 7.61
C SER A 468 -11.92 6.94 6.63
N LEU A 469 -11.35 8.16 6.69
CA LEU A 469 -10.46 8.70 5.65
C LEU A 469 -8.98 8.78 6.07
N PHE A 470 -8.72 8.95 7.37
CA PHE A 470 -7.38 9.02 7.96
C PHE A 470 -7.29 8.20 9.26
N PRO A 471 -7.70 6.91 9.26
CA PRO A 471 -7.56 6.05 10.44
C PRO A 471 -6.11 6.02 10.93
N ARG A 472 -5.92 6.04 12.25
CA ARG A 472 -4.57 6.08 12.87
C ARG A 472 -3.66 7.19 12.32
N ASN A 473 -4.22 8.28 11.80
CA ASN A 473 -3.52 9.41 11.19
C ASN A 473 -2.67 9.05 9.96
N VAL A 474 -2.98 7.94 9.29
CA VAL A 474 -2.38 7.55 8.02
C VAL A 474 -3.42 7.57 6.90
N PRO A 475 -3.02 7.67 5.61
CA PRO A 475 -3.97 7.58 4.50
C PRO A 475 -4.85 6.33 4.58
N GLN A 476 -6.14 6.46 4.25
CA GLN A 476 -7.12 5.37 4.24
C GLN A 476 -6.59 4.07 3.65
N GLU A 477 -5.98 4.15 2.46
CA GLU A 477 -5.48 3.00 1.72
C GLU A 477 -4.43 2.17 2.48
N ARG A 478 -3.74 2.77 3.48
CA ARG A 478 -2.68 2.15 4.27
C ARG A 478 -3.14 1.49 5.56
N ALA A 479 -4.41 1.62 5.91
CA ALA A 479 -4.90 1.17 7.20
C ALA A 479 -6.21 0.39 7.08
N LEU A 480 -7.22 0.93 6.38
CA LEU A 480 -8.53 0.26 6.38
C LEU A 480 -8.48 -1.06 5.61
N ASN A 481 -9.16 -2.05 6.16
CA ASN A 481 -9.51 -3.30 5.49
C ASN A 481 -10.60 -3.05 4.44
N VAL A 482 -10.54 -3.77 3.32
CA VAL A 482 -11.53 -3.64 2.24
C VAL A 482 -12.86 -4.32 2.54
N VAL A 483 -12.87 -5.37 3.37
CA VAL A 483 -14.03 -6.25 3.57
C VAL A 483 -15.26 -5.49 4.03
N PRO A 484 -15.20 -4.59 5.04
CA PRO A 484 -16.37 -3.80 5.43
C PRO A 484 -16.92 -2.93 4.29
N LEU A 485 -16.06 -2.40 3.43
CA LEU A 485 -16.47 -1.59 2.27
C LEU A 485 -17.15 -2.47 1.21
N LEU A 486 -16.59 -3.64 0.89
CA LEU A 486 -17.22 -4.61 -0.02
C LEU A 486 -18.55 -5.13 0.53
N ALA A 487 -18.65 -5.34 1.83
CA ALA A 487 -19.89 -5.80 2.44
C ALA A 487 -21.00 -4.74 2.32
N ARG A 488 -20.66 -3.45 2.44
CA ARG A 488 -21.63 -2.35 2.33
C ARG A 488 -21.98 -1.96 0.89
N HIS A 489 -21.02 -2.05 -0.04
CA HIS A 489 -21.17 -1.51 -1.40
C HIS A 489 -21.18 -2.59 -2.49
N GLY A 490 -20.92 -3.85 -2.14
CA GLY A 490 -20.86 -4.97 -3.07
C GLY A 490 -19.79 -4.79 -4.17
N ASP A 491 -19.96 -5.55 -5.25
CA ASP A 491 -19.00 -5.58 -6.37
C ASP A 491 -18.91 -4.24 -7.11
N THR A 492 -19.91 -3.36 -6.99
CA THR A 492 -19.88 -2.01 -7.58
C THR A 492 -18.74 -1.15 -7.07
N LEU A 493 -18.21 -1.44 -5.88
CA LEU A 493 -17.01 -0.78 -5.36
C LEU A 493 -15.81 -0.94 -6.29
N PHE A 494 -15.60 -2.13 -6.84
CA PHE A 494 -14.48 -2.37 -7.76
C PHE A 494 -14.68 -1.61 -9.06
N SER A 495 -15.90 -1.57 -9.59
CA SER A 495 -16.22 -0.78 -10.78
C SER A 495 -16.03 0.72 -10.54
N ASP A 496 -16.48 1.25 -9.39
CA ASP A 496 -16.29 2.65 -9.02
C ASP A 496 -14.81 3.02 -8.95
N VAL A 497 -13.96 2.14 -8.43
CA VAL A 497 -12.51 2.36 -8.35
C VAL A 497 -11.85 2.22 -9.71
N MET A 498 -12.23 1.23 -10.51
CA MET A 498 -11.66 1.02 -11.85
C MET A 498 -11.81 2.24 -12.75
N ARG A 499 -12.89 3.02 -12.62
CA ARG A 499 -13.06 4.29 -13.35
C ARG A 499 -11.96 5.31 -13.08
N GLU A 500 -11.33 5.26 -11.91
CA GLU A 500 -10.20 6.13 -11.53
C GLU A 500 -8.84 5.48 -11.84
N VAL A 501 -8.76 4.15 -11.76
CA VAL A 501 -7.52 3.40 -12.04
C VAL A 501 -7.18 3.39 -13.54
N GLU A 502 -8.17 3.26 -14.42
CA GLU A 502 -7.95 3.18 -15.88
C GLU A 502 -7.28 4.44 -16.46
N PRO A 503 -7.74 5.68 -16.17
CA PRO A 503 -7.05 6.89 -16.61
C PRO A 503 -5.63 7.02 -16.03
N HIS A 504 -5.41 6.59 -14.78
CA HIS A 504 -4.08 6.58 -14.18
C HIS A 504 -3.12 5.68 -14.97
N VAL A 505 -3.54 4.45 -15.28
CA VAL A 505 -2.73 3.50 -16.06
C VAL A 505 -2.46 4.03 -17.48
N ALA A 506 -3.48 4.56 -18.14
CA ALA A 506 -3.33 5.12 -19.50
C ALA A 506 -2.35 6.30 -19.55
N ALA A 507 -2.17 7.04 -18.45
CA ALA A 507 -1.18 8.11 -18.35
C ALA A 507 0.25 7.60 -18.08
N LEU A 508 0.46 6.30 -17.84
CA LEU A 508 1.78 5.72 -17.58
C LEU A 508 2.48 5.15 -18.82
N THR A 509 1.72 4.95 -19.88
CA THR A 509 2.09 4.40 -21.20
C THR A 509 1.96 5.49 -22.23
#